data_AF-A0A535EEA9-F1
#
_entry.id   AF-A0A535EEA9-F1
#
_cell.length_a   1.000
_cell.length_b   1.000
_cell.length_c   1.000
_cell.angle_alpha   90.00
_cell.angle_beta   90.00
_cell.angle_gamma   90.00
#
_symmetry.space_group_name_H-M   'P 1'
#
loop_
_entity.id
_entity.type
_entity.pdbx_description
1 polymer ?
#
loop_
_entity_poly.entity_id
_entity_poly.type
_entity_poly.pdbx_seq_one_letter_code
_entity_poly.pdbx_strand_id
1 'polypeptide(L)' 'MAAGGALVAAPRVLPAAAVATGSVPTGSGPLVLHVRDAATGEVSLMAGTTETVYRDRDLVGRLLTAAMGRERR' A
#
# COMPACT_ATOMS: atom_id res chain seq x y z
N MET A 1 4.04 -21.20 -49.34
CA MET A 1 2.68 -21.19 -48.76
C MET A 1 2.83 -20.74 -47.31
N ALA A 2 2.43 -19.50 -47.00
CA ALA A 2 2.78 -18.84 -45.73
C ALA A 2 1.81 -19.22 -44.61
N ALA A 3 2.38 -19.58 -43.46
CA ALA A 3 1.68 -19.91 -42.22
C ALA A 3 1.21 -18.65 -41.50
N GLY A 4 -0.02 -18.67 -40.97
CA GLY A 4 -0.58 -17.60 -40.14
C GLY A 4 -1.45 -18.19 -39.04
N GLY A 5 -0.84 -18.57 -37.91
CA GLY A 5 -1.54 -18.99 -36.70
C GLY A 5 -1.82 -17.78 -35.81
N ALA A 6 -3.11 -17.46 -35.61
CA ALA A 6 -3.53 -16.39 -34.71
C ALA A 6 -3.52 -16.89 -33.25
N LEU A 7 -2.64 -16.31 -32.43
CA LEU A 7 -2.60 -16.53 -30.99
C LEU A 7 -3.62 -15.59 -30.32
N VAL A 8 -4.75 -16.14 -29.86
CA VAL A 8 -5.70 -15.41 -29.03
C VAL A 8 -5.16 -15.33 -27.60
N ALA A 9 -4.82 -14.11 -27.16
CA ALA A 9 -4.42 -13.84 -25.78
C ALA A 9 -5.65 -13.91 -24.86
N ALA A 10 -5.73 -14.93 -24.01
CA ALA A 10 -6.75 -15.01 -22.97
C ALA A 10 -6.41 -14.05 -21.80
N PRO A 11 -7.40 -13.34 -21.23
CA PRO A 11 -7.17 -12.44 -20.12
C PRO A 11 -6.79 -13.22 -18.86
N ARG A 12 -5.65 -12.84 -18.26
CA ARG A 12 -5.17 -13.40 -17.00
C ARG A 12 -5.90 -12.72 -15.83
N VAL A 13 -6.76 -13.48 -15.15
CA VAL A 13 -7.42 -13.03 -13.92
C VAL A 13 -6.40 -13.09 -12.79
N LEU A 14 -6.04 -11.92 -12.24
CA LEU A 14 -5.16 -11.81 -11.08
C LEU A 14 -5.97 -12.05 -9.79
N PRO A 15 -5.41 -12.73 -8.77
CA PRO A 15 -6.07 -12.90 -7.49
C PRO A 15 -6.23 -11.55 -6.79
N ALA A 16 -7.44 -11.26 -6.31
CA ALA A 16 -7.71 -10.09 -5.50
C ALA A 16 -6.98 -10.21 -4.16
N ALA A 17 -6.13 -9.23 -3.84
CA ALA A 17 -5.48 -9.16 -2.54
C ALA A 17 -6.55 -9.08 -1.44
N ALA A 18 -6.54 -10.04 -0.53
CA ALA A 18 -7.45 -10.03 0.62
C ALA A 18 -7.19 -8.77 1.44
N VAL A 19 -8.19 -7.91 1.56
CA VAL A 19 -8.15 -6.77 2.47
C VAL A 19 -8.20 -7.32 3.87
N ALA A 20 -7.09 -7.24 4.60
CA ALA A 20 -7.07 -7.60 6.02
C ALA A 20 -8.00 -6.64 6.76
N THR A 21 -9.17 -7.14 7.18
CA THR A 21 -10.12 -6.41 8.02
C THR A 21 -9.64 -6.43 9.47
N GLY A 22 -8.47 -5.83 9.72
CA GLY A 22 -8.05 -5.53 11.08
C GLY A 22 -8.99 -4.47 11.66
N SER A 23 -9.49 -4.67 12.87
CA SER A 23 -10.17 -3.62 13.61
C SER A 23 -9.20 -2.45 13.79
N VAL A 24 -9.45 -1.33 13.12
CA VAL A 24 -8.71 -0.09 13.37
C VAL A 24 -8.98 0.31 14.81
N PRO A 25 -7.95 0.40 15.67
CA PRO A 25 -8.15 0.91 17.02
C PRO A 25 -8.72 2.32 16.90
N THR A 26 -9.96 2.50 17.37
CA THR A 26 -10.63 3.80 17.40
C THR A 26 -10.05 4.62 18.56
N GLY A 27 -8.75 4.91 18.50
CA GLY A 27 -8.18 5.98 19.30
C GLY A 27 -8.88 7.27 18.87
N SER A 28 -9.47 8.00 19.83
CA SER A 28 -10.30 9.19 19.59
C SER A 28 -9.50 10.44 19.16
N GLY A 29 -8.23 10.28 18.82
CA GLY A 29 -7.31 11.37 18.52
C GLY A 29 -6.84 11.39 17.07
N PRO A 30 -6.20 12.49 16.65
CA PRO A 30 -5.59 12.57 15.33
C PRO A 30 -4.55 11.45 15.16
N LEU A 31 -4.55 10.87 13.96
CA LEU A 31 -3.53 9.94 13.52
C LEU A 31 -2.56 10.68 12.60
N VAL A 32 -1.29 10.69 12.98
CA VAL A 32 -0.21 11.24 12.15
C VAL A 32 0.79 10.12 11.93
N LEU A 33 1.02 9.76 10.67
CA LEU A 33 2.05 8.80 10.30
C LEU A 33 3.17 9.54 9.58
N HIS A 34 4.39 9.44 10.12
CA HIS A 34 5.59 10.03 9.55
C HIS A 34 6.52 8.93 9.07
N VAL A 35 6.79 8.91 7.76
CA VAL A 35 7.80 8.01 7.18
C VAL A 35 9.17 8.62 7.43
N ARG A 36 9.96 8.02 8.31
CA ARG A 36 11.31 8.49 8.63
C ARG A 36 12.31 8.06 7.56
N ASP A 37 12.17 6.83 7.06
CA ASP A 37 13.04 6.28 6.02
C ASP A 37 12.27 5.25 5.19
N ALA A 38 12.03 5.58 3.92
CA ALA A 38 11.30 4.70 3.01
C ALA A 38 12.12 3.50 2.52
N ALA A 39 13.45 3.61 2.47
CA ALA A 39 14.32 2.52 2.06
C ALA A 39 14.40 1.43 3.13
N THR A 40 14.36 1.79 4.43
CA THR A 40 14.35 0.81 5.53
C THR A 40 12.93 0.45 5.99
N GLY A 41 11.91 1.19 5.57
CA GLY A 41 10.52 0.99 5.99
C GLY A 41 10.23 1.56 7.38
N GLU A 42 11.02 2.53 7.84
CA GLU A 42 10.81 3.19 9.13
C GLU A 42 9.63 4.15 9.09
N VAL A 43 8.67 3.92 9.98
CA VAL A 43 7.56 4.83 10.19
C VAL A 43 7.35 5.08 11.68
N SER A 44 7.00 6.31 12.02
CA SER A 44 6.45 6.65 13.32
C SER A 44 4.96 6.93 13.19
N LEU A 45 4.15 6.27 14.00
CA LEU A 45 2.72 6.50 14.11
C LEU A 45 2.43 7.20 15.44
N MET A 46 1.90 8.40 15.35
CA MET A 46 1.28 9.11 16.47
C MET A 46 -0.23 8.84 16.46
N ALA A 47 -0.74 8.31 17.57
CA ALA A 47 -2.16 8.11 17.83
C ALA A 47 -2.53 8.81 19.13
N GLY A 48 -3.15 9.99 19.03
CA GLY A 48 -3.39 10.85 20.20
C GLY A 48 -2.09 11.33 20.82
N THR A 49 -1.71 10.75 21.97
CA THR A 49 -0.47 11.06 22.70
C THR A 49 0.54 9.92 22.70
N THR A 50 0.24 8.82 22.00
CA THR A 50 1.11 7.65 21.93
C THR A 50 1.87 7.65 20.62
N GLU A 51 3.20 7.59 20.68
CA GLU A 51 4.07 7.36 19.53
C GLU A 51 4.45 5.89 19.46
N THR A 52 4.41 5.28 18.28
CA THR A 52 4.94 3.94 18.04
C THR A 52 5.74 3.90 16.75
N VAL A 53 6.95 3.37 16.83
CA VAL A 53 7.83 3.19 15.67
C VAL A 53 7.67 1.79 15.11
N TYR A 54 7.37 1.70 13.82
CA TYR A 54 7.27 0.45 13.08
C TYR A 54 8.32 0.38 11.97
N ARG A 55 8.62 -0.85 11.55
CA ARG A 55 9.52 -1.18 10.44
C ARG A 55 8.77 -2.08 9.46
N ASP A 56 8.17 -1.48 8.44
CA ASP A 56 7.40 -2.20 7.42
C ASP A 56 7.56 -1.52 6.05
N ARG A 57 8.32 -2.18 5.17
CA ARG A 57 8.57 -1.70 3.80
C ARG A 57 7.34 -1.76 2.91
N ASP A 58 6.49 -2.78 3.06
CA ASP A 58 5.28 -2.94 2.26
C ASP A 58 4.24 -1.87 2.61
N LEU A 59 4.08 -1.57 3.90
CA LEU A 59 3.22 -0.47 4.34
C LEU A 59 3.66 0.86 3.73
N VAL A 60 4.95 1.18 3.80
CA VAL A 60 5.48 2.42 3.24
C VAL A 60 5.30 2.47 1.73
N GLY A 61 5.57 1.38 1.01
CA GLY A 61 5.37 1.32 -0.44
C GLY A 61 3.93 1.61 -0.84
N ARG A 62 2.96 1.03 -0.11
CA ARG A 62 1.52 1.29 -0.35
C ARG A 62 1.16 2.74 -0.08
N LEU A 63 1.66 3.33 1.02
CA LEU A 63 1.37 4.71 1.38
C LEU A 63 1.94 5.70 0.35
N LEU A 64 3.19 5.51 -0.07
CA LEU A 64 3.82 6.35 -1.09
C LEU A 64 3.08 6.26 -2.43
N THR A 65 2.68 5.04 -2.82
CA THR A 65 1.87 4.84 -4.04
C THR A 65 0.54 5.60 -3.94
N ALA A 66 -0.15 5.54 -2.81
CA ALA A 66 -1.40 6.27 -2.60
C ALA A 66 -1.21 7.79 -2.59
N ALA A 67 -0.14 8.29 -1.96
CA ALA A 67 0.18 9.71 -1.91
C ALA A 67 0.49 10.27 -3.31
N MET A 68 1.38 9.62 -4.06
CA MET A 68 1.76 10.03 -5.42
C MET A 68 0.64 9.78 -6.44
N GLY A 69 -0.18 8.75 -6.23
CA GLY A 69 -1.33 8.45 -7.09
C GLY A 69 -2.46 9.47 -6.97
N ARG A 70 -2.59 10.13 -5.82
CA ARG A 70 -3.62 11.14 -5.55
C ARG A 70 -3.34 12.49 -6.20
N GLU A 71 -2.10 12.77 -6.59
CA GLU A 71 -1.72 13.99 -7.32
C GLU A 71 -2.18 14.01 -8.79
N ARG A 72 -2.64 12.87 -9.33
CA ARG A 72 -3.03 12.73 -10.75
C ARG A 72 -4.53 12.80 -11.01
N ARG A 73 -5.33 13.26 -10.05
CA ARG A 73 -6.79 13.29 -10.13
C ARG A 73 -7.34 14.64 -9.74
#